data_AF-A0A1F6FQZ0-F1
#
_entry.id   AF-A0A1F6FQZ0-F1
#
_cell.length_a   1.000
_cell.length_b   1.000
_cell.length_c   1.000
_cell.angle_alpha   90.00
_cell.angle_beta   90.00
_cell.angle_gamma   90.00
#
_symmetry.space_group_name_H-M   'P 1'
#
loop_
_entity.id
_entity.type
_entity.pdbx_description
1 polymer ?
#
loop_
_entity_poly.entity_id
_entity_poly.type
_entity_poly.pdbx_seq_one_letter_code
_entity_poly.pdbx_strand_id
1 'polypeptide(L)' 'MNFFKDTTFSWLQIGAFKLSTIFFGVVIGAYWSEIFMPYLTLLLAVAVISGLYVGMVWFRQQ' A
#
# COMPACT_ATOMS: atom_id res chain seq x y z
N MET A 1 16.42 -1.72 -25.03
CA MET A 1 15.80 -1.33 -23.75
C MET A 1 14.41 -1.93 -23.69
N ASN A 2 14.25 -2.99 -22.91
CA ASN A 2 12.99 -3.72 -22.81
C ASN A 2 12.40 -3.43 -21.42
N PHE A 3 11.48 -2.49 -21.33
CA PHE A 3 10.90 -2.00 -20.07
C PHE A 3 9.90 -2.97 -19.43
N PHE A 4 9.57 -4.07 -20.11
CA PHE A 4 8.68 -5.13 -19.64
C PHE A 4 9.47 -6.42 -19.35
N LYS A 5 10.47 -6.33 -18.46
CA LYS A 5 10.96 -7.53 -17.81
C LYS A 5 10.14 -7.74 -16.55
N ASP A 6 9.48 -8.89 -16.45
CA ASP A 6 8.93 -9.44 -15.21
C ASP A 6 10.07 -9.50 -14.19
N THR A 7 10.28 -8.40 -13.50
CA THR A 7 11.30 -8.29 -12.47
C THR A 7 10.62 -8.84 -11.23
N THR A 8 10.70 -10.16 -11.08
CA THR A 8 10.15 -10.86 -9.92
C THR A 8 10.86 -10.33 -8.69
N PHE A 9 10.20 -9.42 -7.97
CA PHE A 9 10.70 -8.90 -6.70
C PHE A 9 10.95 -10.10 -5.78
N SER A 10 12.17 -10.19 -5.24
CA SER A 10 12.48 -11.17 -4.20
C SER A 10 11.53 -10.96 -3.01
N TRP A 11 11.10 -12.03 -2.36
CA TRP A 11 10.17 -12.00 -1.21
C TRP A 11 10.58 -10.97 -0.14
N LEU A 12 11.88 -10.78 0.07
CA LEU A 12 12.44 -9.78 0.98
C LEU A 12 12.30 -8.34 0.48
N GLN A 13 12.38 -8.11 -0.83
CA GLN A 13 12.23 -6.77 -1.41
C GLN A 13 10.77 -6.31 -1.38
N ILE A 14 9.82 -7.22 -1.62
CA ILE A 14 8.38 -6.94 -1.44
C ILE A 14 8.03 -6.74 0.04
N GLY A 15 8.66 -7.51 0.93
CA GLY A 15 8.51 -7.34 2.37
C GLY A 15 8.99 -5.96 2.84
N ALA A 16 10.19 -5.54 2.42
CA ALA A 16 10.74 -4.22 2.72
C ALA A 16 9.90 -3.08 2.13
N PHE A 17 9.37 -3.25 0.91
CA PHE A 17 8.49 -2.27 0.29
C PHE A 17 7.18 -2.11 1.06
N LYS A 18 6.53 -3.22 1.45
CA LYS A 18 5.34 -3.22 2.31
C LYS A 18 5.60 -2.48 3.63
N LEU A 19 6.72 -2.77 4.28
CA LEU A 19 7.10 -2.09 5.52
C LEU A 19 7.23 -0.58 5.29
N SER A 20 8.00 -0.17 4.28
CA SER A 20 8.21 1.24 3.95
C SER A 20 6.89 1.98 3.73
N THR A 21 5.95 1.39 2.99
CA THR A 21 4.62 1.97 2.78
C THR A 21 3.83 2.14 4.08
N ILE A 22 3.89 1.18 5.00
CA ILE A 22 3.22 1.29 6.30
C ILE A 22 3.83 2.43 7.13
N PHE A 23 5.17 2.48 7.23
CA PHE A 23 5.85 3.54 7.97
C PHE A 23 5.56 4.93 7.38
N PHE A 24 5.55 5.07 6.06
CA PHE A 24 5.16 6.32 5.40
C PHE A 24 3.72 6.72 5.73
N GLY A 25 2.77 5.78 5.70
CA GLY A 25 1.38 6.04 6.09
C GLY A 25 1.25 6.53 7.53
N VAL A 26 2.01 5.95 8.45
CA VAL A 26 2.02 6.35 9.87
C VAL A 26 2.60 7.77 10.06
N VAL A 27 3.71 8.10 9.39
CA VAL A 27 4.31 9.44 9.48
C VAL A 27 3.37 10.49 8.91
N ILE A 28 2.76 10.24 7.75
CA ILE A 28 1.80 11.15 7.12
C ILE A 28 0.57 11.33 8.03
N GLY A 29 0.03 10.25 8.58
CA GLY A 29 -1.10 10.30 9.51
C GLY A 29 -0.80 11.05 10.81
N ALA A 30 0.42 10.92 11.33
CA ALA A 30 0.84 11.58 12.57
C ALA A 30 1.06 13.10 12.40
N TYR A 31 1.69 13.52 11.29
CA TYR A 31 2.04 14.93 11.08
C TYR A 31 0.95 15.76 10.38
N TRP A 32 0.10 15.15 9.55
CA TRP A 32 -0.97 15.85 8.81
C TRP A 32 -2.38 15.52 9.31
N SER A 33 -2.52 15.10 10.57
CA SER A 33 -3.79 14.70 11.18
C SER A 33 -4.91 15.75 11.01
N GLU A 34 -4.59 17.04 11.13
CA GLU A 34 -5.57 18.14 10.98
C GLU A 34 -6.18 18.23 9.57
N ILE A 35 -5.39 17.92 8.54
CA ILE A 35 -5.83 17.95 7.13
C ILE A 35 -6.61 16.67 6.80
N PHE A 36 -6.21 15.54 7.39
CA PHE A 36 -6.81 14.23 7.10
C PHE A 36 -8.02 13.88 7.95
N MET A 37 -8.24 14.50 9.11
CA MET A 37 -9.41 14.27 9.97
C MET A 37 -10.77 14.35 9.25
N PRO A 38 -11.06 15.38 8.42
CA PRO A 38 -12.34 15.43 7.70
C PRO A 38 -12.47 14.38 6.58
N TYR A 39 -11.36 13.87 6.05
CA TYR A 39 -11.33 12.87 4.98
C TYR A 39 -11.05 11.45 5.49
N LEU A 40 -10.92 11.26 6.80
CA LEU A 40 -10.44 10.03 7.43
C LEU A 40 -11.34 8.84 7.03
N THR A 41 -12.66 9.03 7.07
CA THR A 41 -13.63 8.00 6.65
C THR A 41 -13.47 7.61 5.18
N LEU A 42 -13.24 8.59 4.30
CA LEU A 42 -13.08 8.35 2.86
C LEU A 42 -11.73 7.67 2.57
N LEU A 43 -10.65 8.13 3.20
CA LEU A 43 -9.33 7.51 3.11
C LEU A 43 -9.34 6.07 3.62
N LEU A 44 -10.04 5.81 4.73
CA LEU A 44 -10.18 4.48 5.31
C LEU A 44 -11.00 3.56 4.39
N ALA A 45 -12.08 4.06 3.79
CA ALA A 45 -12.84 3.30 2.80
C ALA A 45 -11.98 2.91 1.57
N VAL A 46 -11.20 3.85 1.03
CA VAL A 46 -10.27 3.59 -0.09
C VAL A 46 -9.16 2.61 0.32
N ALA A 47 -8.62 2.73 1.53
CA ALA A 47 -7.64 1.80 2.07
C ALA A 47 -8.19 0.38 2.21
N VAL A 48 -9.43 0.23 2.69
CA VAL A 48 -10.10 -1.08 2.81
C VAL A 48 -10.36 -1.68 1.43
N ILE A 49 -10.91 -0.90 0.48
CA ILE A 49 -11.22 -1.39 -0.86
C ILE A 49 -9.94 -1.79 -1.61
N SER A 50 -8.91 -0.93 -1.57
CA SER A 50 -7.62 -1.24 -2.20
C SER A 50 -6.92 -2.42 -1.53
N GLY A 51 -6.98 -2.52 -0.19
CA GLY A 51 -6.42 -3.64 0.56
C GLY A 51 -7.11 -4.97 0.21
N LEU A 52 -8.43 -4.98 0.13
CA LEU A 52 -9.20 -6.15 -0.32
C LEU A 52 -8.88 -6.53 -1.77
N TYR A 53 -8.75 -5.55 -2.66
CA TYR A 53 -8.38 -5.81 -4.05
C TYR A 53 -6.98 -6.42 -4.17
N VAL A 54 -5.98 -5.84 -3.50
CA VAL A 54 -4.61 -6.38 -3.47
C VAL A 54 -4.58 -7.76 -2.83
N GLY A 55 -5.33 -7.97 -1.75
CA GLY A 55 -5.47 -9.28 -1.10
C GLY A 55 -6.07 -10.32 -2.05
N MET A 56 -7.13 -9.98 -2.78
CA MET A 56 -7.75 -10.86 -3.78
C MET A 56 -6.81 -11.14 -4.96
N VAL A 57 -6.10 -10.13 -5.47
CA VAL A 57 -5.12 -10.31 -6.55
C VAL A 57 -4.00 -11.25 -6.09
N TRP A 58 -3.49 -11.07 -4.87
CA TRP A 58 -2.47 -11.95 -4.30
C TRP A 58 -2.96 -13.38 -4.12
N PHE A 59 -4.19 -13.57 -3.62
CA PHE A 59 -4.82 -14.89 -3.47
C PHE A 59 -5.07 -15.59 -4.81
N ARG A 60 -5.28 -14.83 -5.89
CA ARG A 60 -5.42 -15.35 -7.26
C ARG A 60 -4.08 -15.61 -7.95
N GLN A 61 -2.99 -15.07 -7.42
CA GLN A 61 -1.65 -15.18 -7.98
C GLN A 61 -0.82 -16.30 -7.31
N GLN A 62 -1.28 -16.82 -6.16
CA GLN A 62 -0.92 -18.15 -5.64
C GLN A 62 -1.65 -19.26 -6.40
#